data_AF-E2ZAE6-F1
#
_entry.id   AF-E2ZAE6-F1
#
_cell.length_a   1.000
_cell.length_b   1.000
_cell.length_c   1.000
_cell.angle_alpha   90.00
_cell.angle_beta   90.00
_cell.angle_gamma   90.00
#
_symmetry.space_group_name_H-M   'P 1'
#
loop_
_entity.id
_entity.type
_entity.pdbx_description
1 polymer ?
#
loop_
_entity_poly.entity_id
_entity_poly.type
_entity_poly.pdbx_seq_one_letter_code
_entity_poly.pdbx_strand_id
1 'polypeptide(L)'
;MEKTNFIDYLRSMLTDDQIDVLARNLGKSHISFYGPGLGKTKLVETLRNAWFKNVYAPEDCDSIRSGCMAVCNHEGAIALCMKKESFCVPLPNDSFSRDEITSSLEAFLERKR
;
A
#
# COMPACT_ATOMS: atom_id res chain seq x y z
N MET A 1 8.42 20.13 10.84
CA MET A 1 7.47 19.02 10.60
C MET A 1 8.30 17.76 10.58
N GLU A 2 8.12 16.86 11.54
CA GLU A 2 8.83 15.57 11.52
C GLU A 2 8.45 14.81 10.25
N LYS A 3 9.44 14.26 9.55
CA LYS A 3 9.21 13.49 8.33
C LYS A 3 8.63 12.14 8.75
N THR A 4 7.33 11.93 8.51
CA THR A 4 6.66 10.65 8.78
C THR A 4 7.43 9.52 8.09
N ASN A 5 7.82 8.48 8.83
CA ASN A 5 8.46 7.30 8.25
C ASN A 5 7.45 6.52 7.39
N PHE A 6 7.88 5.98 6.25
CA PHE A 6 7.00 5.20 5.37
C PHE A 6 6.40 3.97 6.05
N ILE A 7 7.16 3.27 6.90
CA ILE A 7 6.65 2.11 7.67
C ILE A 7 5.57 2.53 8.66
N ASP A 8 5.74 3.66 9.36
CA ASP A 8 4.74 4.14 10.31
C ASP A 8 3.46 4.57 9.58
N TYR A 9 3.62 5.15 8.38
CA TYR A 9 2.50 5.41 7.49
C TYR A 9 1.79 4.11 7.10
N LEU A 10 2.51 3.07 6.65
CA LEU A 10 1.91 1.78 6.32
C LEU A 10 1.21 1.14 7.53
N ARG A 11 1.79 1.22 8.73
CA ARG A 11 1.20 0.66 9.96
C ARG A 11 -0.14 1.25 10.34
N SER A 12 -0.41 2.50 9.93
CA SER A 12 -1.74 3.12 10.09
C SER A 12 -2.83 2.45 9.25
N MET A 13 -2.46 1.65 8.24
CA MET A 13 -3.37 1.06 7.26
C MET A 13 -3.27 -0.46 7.16
N LEU A 14 -2.11 -1.03 7.48
CA LEU A 14 -1.77 -2.43 7.29
C LEU A 14 -1.19 -3.02 8.58
N THR A 15 -1.35 -4.33 8.72
CA THR A 15 -0.65 -5.10 9.76
C THR A 15 0.81 -5.32 9.38
N ASP A 16 1.68 -5.58 10.36
CA ASP A 16 3.10 -5.86 10.09
C ASP A 16 3.29 -7.08 9.17
N ASP A 17 2.39 -8.07 9.20
CA ASP A 17 2.44 -9.22 8.29
C ASP A 17 2.05 -8.83 6.86
N GLN A 18 1.06 -7.96 6.68
CA GLN A 18 0.75 -7.40 5.36
C GLN A 18 1.85 -6.48 4.84
N ILE A 19 2.56 -5.77 5.73
CA ILE A 19 3.73 -4.97 5.36
C ILE A 19 4.87 -5.87 4.90
N ASP A 20 5.11 -7.02 5.56
CA ASP A 20 6.09 -8.02 5.09
C ASP A 20 5.72 -8.53 3.68
N VAL A 21 4.45 -8.89 3.46
CA VAL A 21 3.94 -9.31 2.15
C VAL A 21 4.13 -8.22 1.10
N LEU A 22 3.79 -6.96 1.42
CA LEU A 22 4.01 -5.82 0.54
C LEU A 22 5.49 -5.65 0.22
N ALA A 23 6.38 -5.67 1.22
CA ALA A 23 7.82 -5.48 1.06
C ALA A 23 8.44 -6.53 0.12
N ARG A 24 7.99 -7.79 0.20
CA ARG A 24 8.52 -8.87 -0.65
C ARG A 24 8.06 -8.79 -2.10
N ASN A 25 6.87 -8.22 -2.35
CA ASN A 25 6.17 -8.32 -3.63
C ASN A 25 6.00 -7.00 -4.37
N LEU A 26 6.24 -5.85 -3.73
CA LEU A 26 6.21 -4.55 -4.40
C LEU A 26 7.20 -4.53 -5.57
N GLY A 27 6.76 -4.02 -6.72
CA GLY A 27 7.49 -4.12 -7.99
C GLY A 27 7.55 -5.50 -8.67
N LYS A 28 7.01 -6.58 -8.07
CA LYS A 28 7.06 -7.95 -8.63
C LYS A 28 5.69 -8.50 -9.01
N SER A 29 4.73 -8.44 -8.09
CA SER A 29 3.37 -8.99 -8.27
C SER A 29 2.34 -7.88 -8.31
N HIS A 30 1.19 -8.08 -8.96
CA HIS A 30 0.09 -7.12 -8.87
C HIS A 30 -0.43 -7.06 -7.42
N ILE A 31 -0.56 -5.86 -6.84
CA ILE A 31 -1.02 -5.67 -5.47
C ILE A 31 -2.29 -4.82 -5.47
N SER A 32 -3.40 -5.37 -5.00
CA SER A 32 -4.65 -4.64 -4.80
C SER A 32 -4.85 -4.31 -3.33
N PHE A 33 -5.19 -3.07 -3.03
CA PHE A 33 -5.61 -2.65 -1.69
C PHE A 33 -7.14 -2.60 -1.63
N TYR A 34 -7.73 -3.34 -0.69
CA TYR A 34 -9.19 -3.47 -0.57
C TYR A 34 -9.64 -3.36 0.88
N GLY A 35 -10.96 -3.41 1.11
CA GLY A 35 -11.53 -3.40 2.44
C GLY A 35 -12.12 -2.05 2.84
N PRO A 36 -12.86 -2.01 3.97
CA PRO A 36 -13.56 -0.81 4.43
C PRO A 36 -12.62 0.26 5.00
N GLY A 37 -11.35 -0.05 5.27
CA GLY A 37 -10.35 0.91 5.78
C GLY A 37 -10.04 2.05 4.81
N LEU A 38 -9.69 3.23 5.33
CA LEU A 38 -9.38 4.41 4.50
C LEU A 38 -7.93 4.40 3.98
N GLY A 39 -7.59 5.33 3.09
CA GLY A 39 -6.21 5.54 2.62
C GLY A 39 -5.77 4.77 1.37
N LYS A 40 -6.60 3.87 0.82
CA LYS A 40 -6.30 3.03 -0.36
C LYS A 40 -5.81 3.83 -1.57
N THR A 41 -6.65 4.74 -2.07
CA THR A 41 -6.37 5.61 -3.21
C THR A 41 -5.06 6.36 -3.00
N LYS A 42 -4.89 6.95 -1.81
CA LYS A 42 -3.72 7.75 -1.49
C LYS A 42 -2.43 6.94 -1.42
N LEU A 43 -2.49 5.74 -0.85
CA LEU A 43 -1.36 4.81 -0.82
C LEU A 43 -0.96 4.39 -2.25
N VAL A 44 -1.95 4.09 -3.09
CA VAL A 44 -1.74 3.72 -4.50
C VAL A 44 -1.13 4.89 -5.29
N GLU A 45 -1.63 6.10 -5.13
CA GLU A 45 -1.04 7.32 -5.72
C GLU A 45 0.41 7.51 -5.28
N THR A 46 0.68 7.38 -3.97
CA THR A 46 2.03 7.53 -3.41
C THR A 46 3.01 6.53 -4.03
N LEU A 47 2.59 5.26 -4.14
CA LEU A 47 3.39 4.21 -4.76
C LEU A 47 3.57 4.41 -6.28
N ARG A 48 2.52 4.85 -6.99
CA ARG A 48 2.58 5.14 -8.44
C ARG A 48 3.48 6.33 -8.76
N ASN A 49 3.45 7.37 -7.94
CA ASN A 49 4.33 8.54 -8.08
C ASN A 49 5.81 8.15 -7.83
N ALA A 50 6.04 7.12 -7.01
CA ALA A 50 7.34 6.46 -6.85
C ALA A 50 7.64 5.39 -7.94
N TRP A 51 6.88 5.39 -9.04
CA TRP A 51 7.05 4.53 -10.21
C TRP A 51 6.77 3.03 -9.98
N PHE A 52 5.99 2.67 -8.97
CA PHE A 52 5.44 1.33 -8.81
C PHE A 52 4.10 1.24 -9.55
N LYS A 53 4.11 0.63 -10.75
CA LYS A 53 2.92 0.54 -11.62
C LYS A 53 2.02 -0.66 -11.32
N ASN A 54 2.46 -1.58 -10.48
CA ASN A 54 1.81 -2.85 -10.17
C ASN A 54 0.89 -2.79 -8.95
N VAL A 55 0.31 -1.63 -8.66
CA VAL A 55 -0.51 -1.38 -7.47
C VAL A 55 -1.86 -0.80 -7.86
N TYR A 56 -2.92 -1.23 -7.17
CA TYR A 56 -4.31 -0.95 -7.55
C TYR A 56 -5.16 -0.60 -6.33
N ALA A 57 -5.98 0.42 -6.47
CA ALA A 57 -7.07 0.77 -5.59
C ALA A 57 -8.40 0.21 -6.15
N PRO A 58 -9.47 0.13 -5.35
CA PRO A 58 -10.72 -0.46 -5.82
C PRO A 58 -11.33 0.23 -7.05
N GLU A 59 -11.11 1.52 -7.22
CA GLU A 59 -11.53 2.31 -8.39
C GLU A 59 -10.79 1.95 -9.68
N ASP A 60 -9.65 1.27 -9.60
CA ASP A 60 -8.96 0.73 -10.78
C ASP A 60 -9.56 -0.60 -11.25
N CYS A 61 -10.52 -1.17 -10.51
CA CYS A 61 -11.15 -2.44 -10.82
C CYS A 61 -12.42 -2.23 -11.66
N ASP A 62 -12.57 -2.99 -12.76
CA ASP A 62 -13.75 -2.93 -13.63
C ASP A 62 -15.07 -3.33 -12.94
N SER A 63 -15.01 -3.90 -11.73
CA SER A 63 -16.19 -4.35 -11.01
C SER A 63 -16.84 -3.21 -10.21
N ILE A 64 -17.69 -2.43 -10.88
CA ILE A 64 -18.52 -1.36 -10.27
C ILE A 64 -19.34 -1.86 -9.06
N ARG A 65 -19.65 -3.17 -9.00
CA ARG A 65 -20.49 -3.78 -7.96
C ARG A 65 -19.80 -4.04 -6.61
N SER A 66 -18.46 -4.09 -6.57
CA SER A 66 -17.74 -4.51 -5.36
C SER A 66 -17.31 -3.33 -4.48
N GLY A 67 -17.39 -2.09 -4.98
CA GLY A 67 -17.04 -0.87 -4.24
C GLY A 67 -15.66 -1.00 -3.58
N CYS A 68 -15.55 -0.62 -2.29
CA CYS A 68 -14.29 -0.72 -1.55
C CYS A 68 -13.72 -2.14 -1.37
N MET A 69 -14.49 -3.17 -1.73
CA MET A 69 -14.08 -4.59 -1.70
C MET A 69 -13.54 -5.08 -3.06
N ALA A 70 -13.48 -4.23 -4.07
CA ALA A 70 -12.98 -4.62 -5.38
C ALA A 70 -11.47 -4.94 -5.35
N VAL A 71 -11.09 -5.98 -6.08
CA VAL A 71 -9.72 -6.46 -6.27
C VAL A 71 -9.53 -6.75 -7.76
N CYS A 72 -8.40 -6.31 -8.34
CA CYS A 72 -8.11 -6.57 -9.75
C CYS A 72 -7.85 -8.07 -9.94
N ASN A 73 -8.58 -8.71 -10.86
CA ASN A 73 -8.41 -10.12 -11.18
C ASN A 73 -7.21 -10.31 -12.12
N HIS A 74 -6.02 -10.46 -11.55
CA HIS A 74 -4.81 -10.87 -12.27
C HIS A 74 -4.26 -12.16 -11.66
N GLU A 75 -3.70 -13.03 -12.51
CA GLU A 75 -3.00 -14.22 -12.04
C GLU A 75 -1.83 -13.83 -11.12
N GLY A 76 -1.71 -14.51 -9.98
CA GLY A 76 -0.68 -14.20 -8.97
C GLY A 76 -0.87 -12.86 -8.25
N ALA A 77 -2.02 -12.19 -8.39
CA ALA A 77 -2.31 -10.97 -7.66
C ALA A 77 -2.39 -11.21 -6.15
N ILE A 78 -1.89 -10.23 -5.41
CA ILE A 78 -1.94 -10.19 -3.95
C ILE A 78 -2.97 -9.14 -3.55
N ALA A 79 -3.87 -9.51 -2.63
CA ALA A 79 -4.85 -8.59 -2.07
C ALA A 79 -4.50 -8.28 -0.62
N LEU A 80 -4.34 -6.99 -0.29
CA LEU A 80 -4.05 -6.50 1.05
C LEU A 80 -5.26 -5.75 1.61
N CYS A 81 -5.87 -6.29 2.66
CA CYS A 81 -7.02 -5.70 3.34
C CYS A 81 -6.61 -4.55 4.25
N MET A 82 -7.18 -3.37 4.05
CA MET A 82 -6.92 -2.20 4.88
C MET A 82 -7.61 -2.32 6.24
N LYS A 83 -6.87 -1.98 7.30
CA LYS A 83 -7.39 -1.87 8.67
C LYS A 83 -8.59 -0.93 8.73
N LYS A 84 -9.64 -1.37 9.42
CA LYS A 84 -10.83 -0.56 9.70
C LYS A 84 -10.62 0.30 10.94
N GLU A 85 -9.64 1.20 10.89
CA GLU A 85 -9.25 2.10 11.98
C GLU A 85 -9.28 3.57 11.52
N SER A 86 -9.19 4.50 12.46
CA SER A 86 -9.10 5.92 12.15
C SER A 86 -7.80 6.21 11.41
N PHE A 87 -7.90 6.58 10.14
CA PHE A 87 -6.76 7.03 9.35
C PHE A 87 -6.34 8.43 9.83
N CYS A 88 -5.31 8.50 10.67
CA CYS A 88 -4.88 9.74 11.31
C CYS A 88 -3.73 10.47 10.59
N VAL A 89 -3.23 9.94 9.47
CA VAL A 89 -2.00 10.46 8.84
C VAL A 89 -2.27 10.87 7.38
N PRO A 90 -2.85 12.06 7.14
CA PRO A 90 -2.91 12.61 5.79
C PRO A 90 -1.49 12.92 5.30
N LEU A 91 -1.15 12.40 4.13
CA LEU A 91 0.12 12.71 3.46
C LEU A 91 -0.11 13.66 2.28
N PRO A 92 0.81 14.60 2.02
CA PRO A 92 0.89 15.29 0.73
C PRO A 92 1.04 14.30 -0.44
N ASN A 93 0.74 14.73 -1.67
CA ASN A 93 1.19 14.02 -2.86
C ASN A 93 2.73 14.02 -2.88
N ASP A 94 3.36 12.96 -3.40
CA ASP A 94 4.82 12.84 -3.55
C ASP A 94 5.62 12.82 -2.23
N SER A 95 4.99 12.34 -1.15
CA SER A 95 5.59 12.35 0.19
C SER A 95 6.81 11.44 0.36
N PHE A 96 6.96 10.45 -0.51
CA PHE A 96 8.07 9.49 -0.45
C PHE A 96 8.66 9.24 -1.82
N SER A 97 9.99 9.28 -1.91
CA SER A 97 10.70 8.85 -3.11
C SER A 97 10.70 7.32 -3.23
N ARG A 98 11.03 6.82 -4.42
CA ARG A 98 11.22 5.38 -4.67
C ARG A 98 12.29 4.79 -3.75
N ASP A 99 13.40 5.50 -3.57
CA ASP A 99 14.52 5.07 -2.73
C ASP A 99 14.12 5.01 -1.26
N GLU A 100 13.33 5.98 -0.79
CA GLU A 100 12.81 6.00 0.58
C GLU A 100 11.86 4.84 0.85
N ILE A 101 10.93 4.56 -0.07
CA ILE A 101 10.02 3.42 0.02
C ILE A 101 10.82 2.12 0.04
N THR A 102 11.75 1.94 -0.90
CA THR A 102 12.53 0.70 -1.03
C THR A 102 13.39 0.48 0.20
N SER A 103 14.17 1.48 0.62
CA SER A 103 15.05 1.39 1.79
C SER A 103 14.26 1.14 3.08
N SER A 104 13.07 1.75 3.21
CA SER A 104 12.21 1.54 4.38
C SER A 104 11.67 0.11 4.44
N LEU A 105 11.26 -0.45 3.31
CA LEU A 105 10.75 -1.83 3.22
C LEU A 105 11.88 -2.86 3.43
N GLU A 106 13.08 -2.61 2.89
CA GLU A 106 14.26 -3.44 3.13
C GLU A 106 14.65 -3.45 4.61
N ALA A 107 14.75 -2.27 5.23
CA ALA A 107 15.02 -2.15 6.66
C ALA A 107 13.95 -2.82 7.54
N PHE A 108 12.67 -2.82 7.11
CA PHE A 108 11.61 -3.54 7.79
C PHE A 108 11.82 -5.06 7.73
N LEU A 109 12.19 -5.60 6.57
CA LEU A 109 12.47 -7.03 6.39
C LEU A 109 13.69 -7.49 7.18
N GLU A 110 14.73 -6.66 7.28
CA GLU A 110 15.94 -6.98 8.05
C GLU A 110 15.65 -7.12 9.56
N ARG A 111 14.77 -6.29 10.12
CA ARG A 111 14.41 -6.34 11.55
C ARG A 111 13.56 -7.55 11.94
N LYS A 112 12.94 -8.23 10.97
CA LYS A 112 12.15 -9.46 11.20
C LYS A 112 12.97 -10.75 11.06
N ARG A 113 14.24 -10.67 10.62
CA ARG A 113 15.16 -11.81 10.55
C ARG A 113 15.84 -12.05 11.90
#